data_AF-A0A2T3IY43-F1
#
_entry.id   AF-A0A2T3IY43-F1
#
_cell.length_a   1.000
_cell.length_b   1.000
_cell.length_c   1.000
_cell.angle_alpha   90.00
_cell.angle_beta   90.00
_cell.angle_gamma   90.00
#
_symmetry.space_group_name_H-M   'P 1'
#
loop_
_entity.id
_entity.type
_entity.pdbx_description
1 polymer ?
#
loop_
_entity_poly.entity_id
_entity_poly.type
_entity_poly.pdbx_seq_one_letter_code
_entity_poly.pdbx_strand_id
1 'polypeptide(L)'
;MKEIKIVALASILVFMSPLTFAEKPEWAGKGKPNLSEIKNIDDFQKAERDIENREDELEELIEEKKKKSKNVKNKKDKQKLTRELEELKTEQNEIDELKEKLNSKKSGFEKQREKKVAQVQNEQGKGSEKGQEKREENSKKWWKFWE
;
A
#
# COMPACT_ATOMS: atom_id res chain seq x y z
N MET A 1 34.30 -47.56 -52.08
CA MET A 1 33.03 -46.88 -51.75
C MET A 1 32.63 -47.25 -50.34
N LYS A 2 32.77 -46.33 -49.38
CA LYS A 2 32.11 -46.41 -48.07
C LYS A 2 31.66 -44.99 -47.74
N GLU A 3 30.39 -44.72 -48.02
CA GLU A 3 29.69 -43.48 -47.70
C GLU A 3 29.57 -43.37 -46.18
N ILE A 4 30.38 -42.52 -45.55
CA ILE A 4 30.29 -42.24 -44.11
C ILE A 4 29.16 -41.22 -43.93
N LYS A 5 28.06 -41.67 -43.33
CA LYS A 5 26.86 -40.88 -43.05
C LYS A 5 27.16 -39.80 -42.00
N ILE A 6 27.47 -38.58 -42.45
CA ILE A 6 27.53 -37.37 -41.62
C ILE A 6 26.09 -36.86 -41.45
N VAL A 7 25.33 -37.40 -40.50
CA VAL A 7 23.96 -36.91 -40.19
C VAL A 7 23.80 -36.52 -38.71
N ALA A 8 24.79 -36.74 -37.84
CA ALA A 8 24.62 -36.61 -36.39
C ALA A 8 25.25 -35.35 -35.76
N LEU A 9 25.31 -34.21 -36.45
CA LEU A 9 26.02 -33.00 -35.94
C LEU A 9 25.22 -31.68 -36.04
N ALA A 10 23.90 -31.75 -36.27
CA ALA A 10 23.06 -30.56 -36.45
C ALA A 10 22.08 -30.27 -35.30
N SER A 11 22.11 -30.99 -34.17
CA SER A 11 21.05 -30.89 -33.14
C SER A 11 21.40 -30.14 -31.84
N ILE A 12 22.59 -29.54 -31.71
CA ILE A 12 23.03 -28.95 -30.41
C ILE A 12 23.03 -27.41 -30.39
N LEU A 13 22.63 -26.75 -31.47
CA LEU A 13 22.80 -25.29 -31.62
C LEU A 13 21.55 -24.42 -31.32
N VAL A 14 20.57 -24.92 -30.55
CA VAL A 14 19.30 -24.21 -30.28
C VAL A 14 19.18 -23.63 -28.86
N PHE A 15 20.16 -23.85 -27.97
CA PHE A 15 20.04 -23.40 -26.56
C PHE A 15 20.77 -22.10 -26.20
N MET A 16 21.34 -21.37 -27.16
CA MET A 16 22.09 -20.12 -26.90
C MET A 16 21.34 -18.87 -27.39
N SER A 17 20.01 -18.85 -27.30
CA SER A 17 19.31 -17.57 -27.27
C SER A 17 19.42 -17.00 -25.86
N PRO A 18 19.85 -15.73 -25.68
CA PRO A 18 19.64 -15.08 -24.40
C PRO A 18 18.12 -15.08 -24.16
N LEU A 19 17.70 -15.75 -23.09
CA LEU A 19 16.40 -15.55 -22.49
C LEU A 19 16.37 -14.08 -22.05
N THR A 20 15.99 -13.18 -22.96
CA THR A 20 15.57 -11.83 -22.60
C THR A 20 14.25 -12.01 -21.88
N PHE A 21 14.31 -12.41 -20.62
CA PHE A 21 13.26 -12.12 -19.68
C PHE A 21 13.08 -10.61 -19.78
N ALA A 22 11.93 -10.17 -20.28
CA ALA A 22 11.45 -8.84 -19.94
C ALA A 22 11.47 -8.84 -18.42
N GLU A 23 12.46 -8.17 -17.82
CA GLU A 23 12.48 -7.89 -16.40
C GLU A 23 11.13 -7.25 -16.13
N LYS A 24 10.21 -8.05 -15.61
CA LYS A 24 9.03 -7.50 -14.96
C LYS A 24 9.63 -6.54 -13.95
N PRO A 25 9.20 -5.27 -13.95
CA PRO A 25 9.82 -4.30 -13.07
C PRO A 25 9.76 -4.86 -11.64
N GLU A 26 10.81 -4.62 -10.85
CA GLU A 26 11.10 -5.32 -9.57
C GLU A 26 9.93 -5.26 -8.54
N TRP A 27 8.88 -4.50 -8.83
CA TRP A 27 7.64 -4.42 -8.06
C TRP A 27 6.76 -5.67 -8.05
N ALA A 28 6.98 -6.66 -8.94
CA ALA A 28 6.24 -7.93 -8.99
C ALA A 28 6.53 -8.90 -7.82
N GLY A 29 6.91 -8.37 -6.66
CA GLY A 29 7.20 -9.12 -5.44
C GLY A 29 6.89 -8.40 -4.12
N LYS A 30 6.88 -7.06 -4.09
CA LYS A 30 6.58 -6.29 -2.86
C LYS A 30 5.09 -6.19 -2.54
N GLY A 31 4.20 -6.59 -3.44
CA GLY A 31 2.75 -6.56 -3.24
C GLY A 31 2.19 -5.14 -3.05
N LYS A 32 0.87 -5.01 -3.15
CA LYS A 32 0.17 -3.78 -2.74
C LYS A 32 0.23 -3.68 -1.21
N PRO A 33 0.42 -2.50 -0.61
CA PRO A 33 0.33 -2.36 0.84
C PRO A 33 -0.99 -2.95 1.35
N ASN A 34 -0.92 -3.91 2.28
CA ASN A 34 -2.12 -4.50 2.87
C ASN A 34 -2.76 -3.49 3.83
N LEU A 35 -3.68 -2.69 3.30
CA LEU A 35 -4.44 -1.69 4.06
C LEU A 35 -5.14 -2.31 5.28
N SER A 36 -5.45 -3.61 5.27
CA SER A 36 -6.06 -4.35 6.39
C SER A 36 -5.13 -4.54 7.60
N GLU A 37 -3.82 -4.59 7.39
CA GLU A 37 -2.82 -4.85 8.44
C GLU A 37 -2.48 -3.59 9.24
N ILE A 38 -2.83 -2.41 8.72
CA ILE A 38 -2.56 -1.13 9.35
C ILE A 38 -3.40 -0.98 10.62
N LYS A 39 -2.74 -1.08 11.78
CA LYS A 39 -3.35 -0.97 13.12
C LYS A 39 -2.81 0.20 13.92
N ASN A 40 -1.53 0.55 13.73
CA ASN A 40 -0.87 1.62 14.48
C ASN A 40 -0.52 2.82 13.60
N ILE A 41 -0.20 3.94 14.24
CA ILE A 41 0.25 5.18 13.56
C ILE A 41 1.56 4.93 12.79
N ASP A 42 2.47 4.14 13.34
CA ASP A 42 3.74 3.83 12.67
C ASP A 42 3.52 3.00 11.39
N ASP A 43 2.55 2.08 11.42
CA ASP A 43 2.15 1.30 10.24
C ASP A 43 1.54 2.21 9.16
N PHE A 44 0.75 3.21 9.58
CA PHE A 44 0.21 4.24 8.68
C PHE A 44 1.33 5.07 8.05
N GLN A 45 2.26 5.58 8.85
CA GLN A 45 3.38 6.38 8.34
C GLN A 45 4.31 5.57 7.44
N LYS A 46 4.46 4.28 7.70
CA LYS A 46 5.23 3.39 6.84
C LYS A 46 4.51 3.16 5.52
N ALA A 47 3.21 2.88 5.56
CA ALA A 47 2.41 2.72 4.35
C ALA A 47 2.33 4.01 3.52
N GLU A 48 2.23 5.18 4.17
CA GLU A 48 2.24 6.50 3.53
C GLU A 48 3.57 6.75 2.81
N ARG A 49 4.71 6.52 3.49
CA ARG A 49 6.04 6.62 2.88
C ARG A 49 6.26 5.62 1.75
N ASP A 50 5.79 4.39 1.91
CA ASP A 50 5.90 3.36 0.87
C ASP A 50 5.04 3.70 -0.36
N ILE A 51 3.93 4.42 -0.19
CA ILE A 51 3.10 4.93 -1.29
C ILE A 51 3.80 6.12 -1.97
N GLU A 52 4.28 7.10 -1.19
CA GLU A 52 4.96 8.29 -1.69
C GLU A 52 6.22 7.94 -2.50
N ASN A 53 7.08 7.05 -1.98
CA ASN A 53 8.25 6.59 -2.73
C ASN A 53 7.88 5.94 -4.07
N ARG A 54 6.74 5.23 -4.14
CA ARG A 54 6.27 4.60 -5.39
C ARG A 54 5.71 5.62 -6.38
N GLU A 55 5.05 6.67 -5.89
CA GLU A 55 4.61 7.79 -6.73
C GLU A 55 5.82 8.47 -7.40
N ASP A 56 6.86 8.75 -6.61
CA ASP A 56 8.09 9.37 -7.10
C ASP A 56 8.80 8.48 -8.14
N GLU A 57 8.95 7.18 -7.86
CA GLU A 57 9.54 6.21 -8.81
C GLU A 57 8.75 6.13 -10.13
N LEU A 58 7.41 6.10 -10.06
CA LEU A 58 6.56 6.09 -11.25
C LEU A 58 6.69 7.39 -12.06
N GLU A 59 6.77 8.54 -11.38
CA GLU A 59 6.92 9.82 -12.06
C GLU A 59 8.25 9.90 -12.83
N GLU A 60 9.35 9.43 -12.22
CA GLU A 60 10.66 9.35 -12.87
C GLU A 60 10.62 8.44 -14.11
N LEU A 61 10.02 7.25 -13.99
CA LEU A 61 9.86 6.31 -15.11
C LEU A 61 9.01 6.90 -16.24
N ILE A 62 7.91 7.59 -15.91
CA ILE A 62 7.06 8.26 -16.90
C ILE A 62 7.86 9.33 -17.63
N GLU A 63 8.65 10.13 -16.91
CA GLU A 63 9.45 11.18 -17.53
C GLU A 63 10.57 10.61 -18.40
N GLU A 64 11.25 9.55 -17.95
CA GLU A 64 12.29 8.86 -18.71
C GLU A 64 11.73 8.27 -20.01
N LYS A 65 10.57 7.60 -19.93
CA LYS A 65 9.88 7.03 -21.11
C LYS A 65 9.37 8.11 -22.05
N LYS A 66 8.89 9.25 -21.53
CA LYS A 66 8.53 10.44 -22.34
C LYS A 66 9.75 10.98 -23.09
N LYS A 67 10.90 11.10 -22.43
CA LYS A 67 12.17 11.55 -23.05
C LYS A 67 12.63 10.57 -24.14
N LYS A 68 12.61 9.26 -23.86
CA LYS A 68 12.92 8.21 -24.85
C LYS A 68 11.99 8.26 -26.06
N SER A 69 10.68 8.44 -25.83
CA SER A 69 9.66 8.58 -26.88
C SER A 69 9.91 9.75 -27.84
N LYS A 70 10.44 10.89 -27.35
CA LYS A 70 10.80 12.04 -28.17
C LYS A 70 12.02 11.79 -29.06
N ASN A 71 12.98 11.00 -28.58
CA ASN A 71 14.24 10.74 -29.29
C ASN A 71 14.13 9.59 -30.31
N VAL A 72 13.16 8.69 -30.14
CA VAL A 72 12.95 7.55 -31.04
C VAL A 72 12.27 7.98 -32.35
N LYS A 73 12.93 7.71 -33.47
CA LYS A 73 12.41 7.94 -34.83
C LYS A 73 11.66 6.73 -35.41
N ASN A 74 11.89 5.54 -34.84
CA ASN A 74 11.31 4.30 -35.34
C ASN A 74 9.84 4.15 -34.88
N LYS A 75 8.92 3.91 -35.82
CA LYS A 75 7.47 3.86 -35.56
C LYS A 75 7.08 2.75 -34.60
N LYS A 76 7.72 1.58 -34.71
CA LYS A 76 7.42 0.39 -33.87
C LYS A 76 7.85 0.60 -32.42
N ASP A 77 9.04 1.15 -32.21
CA ASP A 77 9.58 1.42 -30.87
C ASP A 77 8.82 2.56 -30.19
N LYS A 78 8.41 3.58 -30.96
CA LYS A 78 7.54 4.65 -30.47
C LYS A 78 6.21 4.08 -29.97
N GLN A 79 5.58 3.19 -30.74
CA GLN A 79 4.32 2.53 -30.34
C GLN A 79 4.47 1.69 -29.07
N LYS A 80 5.62 1.01 -28.90
CA LYS A 80 5.92 0.26 -27.67
C LYS A 80 6.03 1.18 -26.45
N LEU A 81 6.77 2.29 -26.59
CA LEU A 81 6.90 3.29 -25.54
C LEU A 81 5.57 3.94 -25.18
N THR A 82 4.67 4.19 -26.14
CA THR A 82 3.33 4.72 -25.82
C THR A 82 2.51 3.77 -24.98
N ARG A 83 2.56 2.45 -25.28
CA ARG A 83 1.86 1.44 -24.47
C ARG A 83 2.40 1.36 -23.05
N GLU A 84 3.73 1.30 -22.91
CA GLU A 84 4.37 1.31 -21.60
C GLU A 84 4.01 2.57 -20.78
N LEU A 85 3.89 3.72 -21.44
CA LEU A 85 3.51 4.98 -20.79
C LEU A 85 2.02 5.00 -20.38
N GLU A 86 1.17 4.30 -21.13
CA GLU A 86 -0.24 4.12 -20.78
C GLU A 86 -0.40 3.15 -19.59
N GLU A 87 0.37 2.06 -19.56
CA GLU A 87 0.46 1.14 -18.42
C GLU A 87 0.94 1.85 -17.15
N LEU A 88 2.02 2.64 -17.22
CA LEU A 88 2.52 3.42 -16.08
C LEU A 88 1.49 4.45 -15.56
N LYS A 89 0.68 5.04 -16.46
CA LYS A 89 -0.40 5.94 -16.05
C LYS A 89 -1.55 5.21 -15.37
N THR A 90 -1.90 4.00 -15.83
CA THR A 90 -2.90 3.19 -15.13
C THR A 90 -2.42 2.80 -13.74
N GLU A 91 -1.13 2.48 -13.59
CA GLU A 91 -0.53 2.22 -12.28
C GLU A 91 -0.54 3.46 -11.38
N GLN A 92 -0.25 4.65 -11.93
CA GLN A 92 -0.35 5.91 -11.18
C GLN A 92 -1.75 6.11 -10.58
N ASN A 93 -2.80 5.88 -11.38
CA ASN A 93 -4.18 5.96 -10.87
C ASN A 93 -4.46 4.93 -9.76
N GLU A 94 -3.92 3.71 -9.84
CA GLU A 94 -4.08 2.71 -8.79
C GLU A 94 -3.40 3.14 -7.48
N ILE A 95 -2.25 3.80 -7.57
CA ILE A 95 -1.55 4.34 -6.39
C ILE A 95 -2.35 5.50 -5.77
N ASP A 96 -2.89 6.40 -6.59
CA ASP A 96 -3.76 7.48 -6.12
C ASP A 96 -4.99 6.92 -5.37
N GLU A 97 -5.63 5.87 -5.90
CA GLU A 97 -6.72 5.19 -5.21
C GLU A 97 -6.29 4.57 -3.86
N LEU A 98 -5.07 3.99 -3.79
CA LEU A 98 -4.54 3.43 -2.54
C LEU A 98 -4.29 4.53 -1.51
N LYS A 99 -3.78 5.69 -1.94
CA LYS A 99 -3.56 6.86 -1.09
C LYS A 99 -4.87 7.41 -0.55
N GLU A 100 -5.92 7.48 -1.36
CA GLU A 100 -7.26 7.89 -0.92
C GLU A 100 -7.85 6.89 0.10
N LYS A 101 -7.70 5.58 -0.15
CA LYS A 101 -8.12 4.52 0.80
C LYS A 101 -7.34 4.60 2.12
N LEU A 102 -6.06 4.93 2.09
CA LEU A 102 -5.25 5.14 3.29
C LEU A 102 -5.76 6.34 4.10
N ASN A 103 -5.98 7.48 3.44
CA ASN A 103 -6.46 8.70 4.08
C ASN A 103 -7.87 8.55 4.67
N SER A 104 -8.79 7.90 3.95
CA SER A 104 -10.12 7.62 4.49
C SER A 104 -10.05 6.73 5.74
N LYS A 105 -9.18 5.71 5.75
CA LYS A 105 -8.96 4.85 6.92
C LYS A 105 -8.38 5.63 8.11
N LYS A 106 -7.41 6.51 7.88
CA LYS A 106 -6.81 7.39 8.90
C LYS A 106 -7.87 8.25 9.59
N SER A 107 -8.72 8.91 8.80
CA SER A 107 -9.83 9.72 9.32
C SER A 107 -10.86 8.91 10.13
N GLY A 108 -11.09 7.64 9.76
CA GLY A 108 -11.96 6.72 10.50
C GLY A 108 -11.42 6.38 11.89
N PHE A 109 -10.11 6.09 11.98
CA PHE A 109 -9.44 5.84 13.26
C PHE A 109 -9.41 7.08 14.16
N GLU A 110 -9.19 8.27 13.60
CA GLU A 110 -9.22 9.53 14.35
C GLU A 110 -10.61 9.78 14.96
N LYS A 111 -11.68 9.64 14.18
CA LYS A 111 -13.06 9.74 14.69
C LYS A 111 -13.36 8.74 15.80
N GLN A 112 -12.82 7.52 15.71
CA GLN A 112 -12.97 6.52 16.78
C GLN A 112 -12.21 6.93 18.04
N ARG A 113 -11.00 7.49 17.90
CA ARG A 113 -10.18 7.98 19.01
C ARG A 113 -10.86 9.15 19.71
N GLU A 114 -11.37 10.11 18.96
CA GLU A 114 -12.11 11.26 19.51
C GLU A 114 -13.34 10.82 20.30
N LYS A 115 -14.14 9.88 19.77
CA LYS A 115 -15.29 9.32 20.51
C LYS A 115 -14.88 8.66 21.82
N LYS A 116 -13.78 7.89 21.83
CA LYS A 116 -13.25 7.27 23.05
C LYS A 116 -12.76 8.31 24.07
N VAL A 117 -12.03 9.34 23.62
CA VAL A 117 -11.55 10.42 24.50
C VAL A 117 -12.73 11.22 25.08
N ALA A 118 -13.73 11.56 24.25
CA ALA A 118 -14.94 12.24 24.69
C ALA A 118 -15.76 11.39 25.67
N GLN A 119 -15.82 10.07 25.48
CA GLN A 119 -16.47 9.17 26.44
C GLN A 119 -15.73 9.18 27.79
N VAL A 120 -14.41 9.03 27.79
CA VAL A 120 -13.59 9.08 29.01
C VAL A 120 -13.77 10.40 29.76
N GLN A 121 -13.73 11.54 29.08
CA GLN A 121 -13.96 12.85 29.69
C GLN A 121 -15.37 13.00 30.27
N ASN A 122 -16.39 12.50 29.56
CA ASN A 122 -17.78 12.52 30.04
C ASN A 122 -17.99 11.62 31.27
N GLU A 123 -17.27 10.51 31.39
CA GLU A 123 -17.31 9.62 32.56
C GLU A 123 -16.52 10.19 33.75
N GLN A 124 -15.37 10.83 33.49
CA GLN A 124 -14.55 11.48 34.52
C GLN A 124 -15.31 12.60 35.25
N GLY A 125 -16.12 13.38 34.53
CA GLY A 125 -16.92 14.45 35.12
C GLY A 125 -18.21 13.99 35.82
N LYS A 126 -18.81 12.88 35.39
CA LYS A 126 -20.14 12.43 35.90
C LYS A 126 -20.07 11.37 36.98
N GLY A 127 -18.98 10.59 37.05
CA GLY A 127 -18.83 9.49 38.00
C GLY A 127 -18.39 9.92 39.40
N SER A 128 -17.67 11.04 39.53
CA SER A 128 -17.13 11.48 40.83
C SER A 128 -18.24 12.04 41.74
N GLU A 129 -19.05 12.97 41.26
CA GLU A 129 -20.07 13.63 42.10
C GLU A 129 -21.28 12.73 42.36
N LYS A 130 -21.91 12.17 41.32
CA LYS A 130 -23.05 11.23 41.50
C LYS A 130 -22.65 9.93 42.19
N GLY A 131 -21.39 9.51 42.06
CA GLY A 131 -20.85 8.34 42.74
C GLY A 131 -20.54 8.60 44.21
N GLN A 132 -20.05 9.80 44.56
CA GLN A 132 -19.88 10.23 45.96
C GLN A 132 -21.22 10.44 46.65
N GLU A 133 -22.18 11.13 46.01
CA GLU A 133 -23.51 11.37 46.57
C GLU A 133 -24.26 10.05 46.86
N LYS A 134 -24.24 9.10 45.91
CA LYS A 134 -24.82 7.76 46.15
C LYS A 134 -24.07 6.95 47.20
N ARG A 135 -22.74 7.10 47.34
CA ARG A 135 -21.97 6.43 48.41
C ARG A 135 -22.27 7.06 49.76
N GLU A 136 -22.43 8.37 49.85
CA GLU A 136 -22.81 9.05 51.08
C GLU A 136 -24.25 8.70 51.49
N GLU A 137 -25.21 8.69 50.57
CA GLU A 137 -26.59 8.30 50.84
C GLU A 137 -26.72 6.81 51.23
N ASN A 138 -26.06 5.90 50.50
CA ASN A 138 -26.08 4.49 50.88
C ASN A 138 -25.30 4.23 52.15
N SER A 139 -24.15 4.87 52.37
CA SER A 139 -23.41 4.74 53.61
C SER A 139 -24.27 5.16 54.80
N LYS A 140 -24.94 6.32 54.75
CA LYS A 140 -25.88 6.76 55.79
C LYS A 140 -27.01 5.76 56.08
N LYS A 141 -27.49 5.03 55.06
CA LYS A 141 -28.51 3.98 55.24
C LYS A 141 -27.99 2.75 56.00
N TRP A 142 -26.73 2.36 55.81
CA TRP A 142 -26.17 1.17 56.46
C TRP A 142 -25.92 1.38 57.95
N TRP A 143 -25.61 2.61 58.39
CA TRP A 143 -25.44 2.91 59.81
C TRP A 143 -26.76 2.92 60.58
N LYS A 144 -27.85 3.36 59.93
CA LYS A 144 -29.21 3.33 60.51
C LYS A 144 -29.79 1.93 60.73
N PHE A 145 -29.18 0.89 60.18
CA PHE A 145 -29.60 -0.50 60.40
C PHE A 145 -29.09 -1.07 61.74
N TRP A 146 -28.16 -0.38 62.41
CA TRP A 146 -27.55 -0.80 63.68
C TRP A 146 -28.03 0.02 64.89
N GLU A 147 -28.99 0.95 64.70
CA GLU A 147 -29.78 1.57 65.77
C GLU A 147 -31.05 0.74 66.05
#